data_AF-A0AAD8WDY2-F1
#
_entry.id   AF-A0AAD8WDY2-F1
#
_cell.length_a   1.000
_cell.length_b   1.000
_cell.length_c   1.000
_cell.angle_alpha   90.00
_cell.angle_beta   90.00
_cell.angle_gamma   90.00
#
_symmetry.space_group_name_H-M   'P 1'
#
loop_
_entity.id
_entity.type
_entity.pdbx_description
1 polymer ?
#
loop_
_entity_poly.entity_id
_entity_poly.type
_entity_poly.pdbx_seq_one_letter_code
_entity_poly.pdbx_strand_id
1 'polypeptide(L)'
;MPPRRRGASGFRGVRVRPSGRFYAEIRAGGFRLTLGTYNTPELAARAYDAAAWRFRRPRRDMNFPDVESLEEAEFLAPPPCLVDDEDRRRHRQVQRRIAIAEHDEQLMRQWRAQFPNDVDNTDAFFANLRAQRRSNRRHRRAVATFELENPNTTWTENDPRWDDIWTETTSDDE
;
A
#
# COMPACT_ATOMS: atom_id res chain seq x y z
N MET A 1 6.64 -18.54 -5.41
CA MET A 1 6.45 -18.69 -3.95
C MET A 1 5.35 -19.72 -3.70
N PRO A 2 5.61 -20.87 -3.06
CA PRO A 2 4.57 -21.83 -2.72
C PRO A 2 3.55 -21.21 -1.75
N PRO A 3 2.26 -21.62 -1.80
CA PRO A 3 1.27 -21.14 -0.85
C PRO A 3 1.74 -21.48 0.57
N ARG A 4 1.82 -20.45 1.42
CA ARG A 4 2.19 -20.63 2.82
C ARG A 4 1.23 -21.66 3.44
N ARG A 5 1.78 -22.68 4.11
CA ARG A 5 0.96 -23.68 4.84
C ARG A 5 -0.04 -22.93 5.71
N ARG A 6 -1.32 -23.29 5.57
CA ARG A 6 -2.40 -22.79 6.42
C ARG A 6 -1.99 -23.09 7.87
N GLY A 7 -1.96 -22.07 8.74
CA GLY A 7 -1.59 -22.22 10.15
C GLY A 7 -2.66 -23.01 10.92
N ALA A 8 -2.57 -23.04 12.26
CA ALA A 8 -3.55 -23.72 13.13
C ALA A 8 -5.01 -23.28 12.92
N SER A 9 -5.25 -22.12 12.29
CA SER A 9 -6.55 -21.60 11.92
C SER A 9 -7.13 -22.20 10.63
N GLY A 10 -6.34 -22.86 9.78
CA GLY A 10 -6.80 -23.37 8.49
C GLY A 10 -7.02 -22.31 7.40
N PHE A 11 -6.92 -21.02 7.71
CA PHE A 11 -7.18 -19.92 6.78
C PHE A 11 -5.99 -18.98 6.64
N ARG A 12 -5.87 -18.36 5.46
CA ARG A 12 -4.86 -17.32 5.17
C ARG A 12 -5.20 -16.05 5.92
N GLY A 13 -4.18 -15.42 6.49
CA GLY A 13 -4.35 -14.16 7.24
C GLY A 13 -5.03 -14.29 8.59
N VAL A 14 -5.47 -15.50 8.99
CA VAL A 14 -6.12 -15.74 10.28
C VAL A 14 -5.13 -16.32 11.27
N ARG A 15 -5.08 -15.77 12.48
CA ARG A 15 -4.23 -16.24 13.56
C ARG A 15 -5.02 -16.43 14.84
N VAL A 16 -4.58 -17.41 15.63
CA VAL A 16 -5.20 -17.76 16.91
C VAL A 16 -4.49 -16.98 18.03
N ARG A 17 -5.27 -16.36 18.92
CA ARG A 17 -4.80 -15.80 20.20
C ARG A 17 -4.81 -16.88 21.29
N PRO A 18 -3.99 -16.75 22.34
CA PRO A 18 -4.07 -17.65 23.50
C PRO A 18 -5.45 -17.71 24.16
N SER A 19 -6.26 -16.66 24.01
CA SER A 19 -7.66 -16.63 24.45
C SER A 19 -8.61 -17.53 23.64
N GLY A 20 -8.12 -18.25 22.63
CA GLY A 20 -8.91 -19.11 21.74
C GLY A 20 -9.63 -18.36 20.62
N ARG A 21 -9.36 -17.06 20.45
CA ARG A 21 -10.00 -16.22 19.42
C ARG A 21 -9.15 -16.02 18.19
N PHE A 22 -9.78 -15.55 17.13
CA PHE A 22 -9.15 -15.39 15.83
C PHE A 22 -8.96 -13.91 15.53
N TYR A 23 -7.81 -13.51 15.01
CA TYR A 23 -7.63 -12.18 14.44
C TYR A 23 -7.20 -12.28 12.99
N ALA A 24 -7.68 -11.35 12.19
CA ALA A 24 -7.34 -11.24 10.78
C ALA A 24 -6.28 -10.16 10.58
N GLU A 25 -5.27 -10.47 9.76
CA GLU A 25 -4.22 -9.55 9.38
C GLU A 25 -3.95 -9.63 7.88
N ILE A 26 -3.55 -8.52 7.29
CA ILE A 26 -3.09 -8.47 5.90
C ILE A 26 -1.76 -7.71 5.83
N ARG A 27 -0.89 -8.16 4.93
CA ARG A 27 0.35 -7.44 4.59
C ARG A 27 0.16 -6.76 3.25
N ALA A 28 0.49 -5.49 3.14
CA ALA A 28 0.43 -4.73 1.89
C ALA A 28 1.54 -3.67 1.89
N GLY A 29 2.27 -3.54 0.77
CA GLY A 29 3.31 -2.52 0.62
C GLY A 29 4.37 -2.47 1.74
N GLY A 30 4.77 -3.63 2.29
CA GLY A 30 5.73 -3.71 3.40
C GLY A 30 5.13 -3.49 4.81
N PHE A 31 3.89 -3.04 4.91
CA PHE A 31 3.20 -2.83 6.19
C PHE A 31 2.30 -4.01 6.56
N ARG A 32 2.03 -4.16 7.87
CA ARG A 32 1.08 -5.14 8.42
C ARG A 32 -0.11 -4.39 9.00
N LEU A 33 -1.29 -4.68 8.47
CA LEU A 33 -2.55 -4.13 8.95
C LEU A 33 -3.32 -5.23 9.69
N THR A 34 -3.70 -4.94 10.93
CA THR A 34 -4.61 -5.78 11.70
C THR A 34 -6.04 -5.36 11.39
N LEU A 35 -6.84 -6.28 10.85
CA LEU A 35 -8.21 -6.02 10.37
C LEU A 35 -9.24 -6.10 11.51
N GLY A 36 -8.96 -6.95 12.50
CA GLY A 36 -9.82 -7.08 13.67
C GLY A 36 -9.72 -8.46 14.33
N THR A 37 -10.44 -8.60 15.43
CA THR A 37 -10.66 -9.85 16.16
C THR A 37 -12.06 -10.40 15.85
N TYR A 38 -12.20 -11.72 15.85
CA TYR A 38 -13.41 -12.46 15.51
C TYR A 38 -13.54 -13.71 16.37
N ASN A 39 -14.78 -14.18 16.53
CA ASN A 39 -15.08 -15.35 17.35
C ASN A 39 -14.75 -16.66 16.63
N THR A 40 -14.96 -16.71 15.31
CA THR A 40 -14.71 -17.91 14.50
C THR A 40 -13.63 -17.65 13.44
N PRO A 41 -12.90 -18.69 13.03
CA PRO A 41 -11.86 -18.54 12.01
C PRO A 41 -12.44 -18.18 10.64
N GLU A 42 -13.66 -18.62 10.33
CA GLU A 42 -14.35 -18.33 9.07
C GLU A 42 -14.70 -16.83 8.96
N LEU A 43 -15.21 -16.24 10.04
CA LEU A 43 -15.52 -14.81 10.10
C LEU A 43 -14.26 -13.96 9.94
N ALA A 44 -13.15 -14.36 10.58
CA ALA A 44 -11.86 -13.72 10.37
C ALA A 44 -11.36 -13.86 8.92
N ALA A 45 -11.56 -15.02 8.30
CA ALA A 45 -11.17 -15.27 6.92
C ALA A 45 -12.00 -14.44 5.93
N ARG A 46 -13.30 -14.24 6.19
CA ARG A 46 -14.15 -13.36 5.34
C ARG A 46 -13.70 -11.90 5.43
N ALA A 47 -13.35 -11.42 6.62
CA ALA A 47 -12.76 -10.10 6.79
C ALA A 47 -11.41 -9.95 6.07
N TYR A 48 -10.58 -11.00 6.07
CA TYR A 48 -9.34 -11.02 5.29
C TYR A 48 -9.60 -10.94 3.79
N ASP A 49 -10.58 -11.70 3.27
CA ASP A 49 -10.90 -11.71 1.84
C ASP A 49 -11.46 -10.36 1.36
N ALA A 50 -12.31 -9.68 2.16
CA ALA A 50 -12.75 -8.32 1.88
C ALA A 50 -11.56 -7.34 1.79
N ALA A 51 -10.60 -7.43 2.72
CA ALA A 51 -9.39 -6.63 2.65
C ALA A 51 -8.52 -7.01 1.43
N ALA A 52 -8.42 -8.30 1.09
CA ALA A 52 -7.69 -8.76 -0.07
C ALA A 52 -8.28 -8.22 -1.38
N TRP A 53 -9.60 -8.13 -1.49
CA TRP A 53 -10.30 -7.46 -2.58
C TRP A 53 -9.96 -5.97 -2.66
N ARG A 54 -9.95 -5.25 -1.53
CA ARG A 54 -9.54 -3.82 -1.48
C ARG A 54 -8.10 -3.62 -1.98
N PHE A 55 -7.19 -4.54 -1.65
CA PHE A 55 -5.81 -4.53 -2.13
C PHE A 55 -5.63 -5.17 -3.52
N ARG A 56 -6.73 -5.48 -4.24
CA ARG A 56 -6.72 -6.08 -5.59
C ARG A 56 -5.86 -7.35 -5.69
N ARG A 57 -5.86 -8.17 -4.63
CA ARG A 57 -5.16 -9.47 -4.63
C ARG A 57 -5.88 -10.45 -5.58
N PRO A 58 -5.15 -11.37 -6.24
CA PRO A 58 -5.76 -12.33 -7.15
C PRO A 58 -6.65 -13.31 -6.38
N ARG A 59 -7.75 -13.79 -7.01
CA ARG A 59 -8.73 -14.69 -6.37
C ARG A 59 -8.13 -15.98 -5.80
N ARG A 60 -7.07 -16.51 -6.41
CA ARG A 60 -6.30 -17.66 -5.90
C ARG A 60 -5.69 -17.44 -4.50
N ASP A 61 -5.60 -16.18 -4.08
CA ASP A 61 -5.06 -15.78 -2.79
C ASP A 61 -6.09 -15.57 -1.70
N MET A 62 -7.37 -15.67 -2.05
CA MET A 62 -8.52 -15.61 -1.14
C MET A 62 -8.77 -16.97 -0.48
N ASN A 63 -9.50 -16.95 0.64
CA ASN A 63 -9.92 -18.15 1.34
C ASN A 63 -11.20 -18.74 0.74
N PHE A 64 -12.10 -17.87 0.28
CA PHE A 64 -13.44 -18.21 -0.18
C PHE A 64 -13.62 -17.81 -1.66
N PRO A 65 -13.72 -18.79 -2.59
CA PRO A 65 -13.81 -18.51 -4.03
C PRO A 65 -15.22 -18.14 -4.51
N ASP A 66 -16.23 -18.37 -3.68
CA ASP A 66 -17.66 -18.05 -3.87
C ASP A 66 -17.92 -16.56 -4.08
N VAL A 67 -17.08 -15.70 -3.49
CA VAL A 67 -17.25 -14.25 -3.57
C VAL A 67 -16.69 -13.71 -4.90
N GLU A 68 -17.53 -13.02 -5.67
CA GLU A 68 -17.16 -12.53 -7.01
C GLU A 68 -16.87 -11.03 -7.07
N SER A 69 -17.30 -10.28 -6.05
CA SER A 69 -17.17 -8.82 -6.01
C SER A 69 -16.68 -8.31 -4.66
N LEU A 70 -16.09 -7.10 -4.67
CA LEU A 70 -15.71 -6.40 -3.44
C LEU A 70 -16.92 -6.11 -2.55
N GLU A 71 -18.04 -5.68 -3.14
CA GLU A 71 -19.26 -5.34 -2.40
C GLU A 71 -19.82 -6.55 -1.65
N GLU A 72 -19.87 -7.70 -2.32
CA GLU A 72 -20.28 -8.97 -1.70
C GLU A 72 -19.30 -9.39 -0.59
N ALA A 73 -17.99 -9.24 -0.81
CA ALA A 73 -16.99 -9.53 0.20
C ALA A 73 -17.16 -8.67 1.46
N GLU A 74 -17.41 -7.38 1.27
CA GLU A 74 -17.62 -6.43 2.36
C GLU A 74 -18.94 -6.68 3.10
N PHE A 75 -20.00 -7.03 2.38
CA PHE A 75 -21.29 -7.38 2.99
C PHE A 75 -21.18 -8.64 3.85
N LEU A 76 -20.46 -9.66 3.36
CA LEU A 76 -20.21 -10.90 4.09
C LEU A 76 -19.14 -10.76 5.19
N ALA A 77 -18.38 -9.67 5.20
CA ALA A 77 -17.38 -9.41 6.21
C ALA A 77 -18.05 -8.93 7.51
N PRO A 78 -17.92 -9.70 8.60
CA PRO A 78 -18.50 -9.29 9.88
C PRO A 78 -17.75 -8.08 10.45
N PRO A 79 -18.42 -7.23 11.25
CA PRO A 79 -17.72 -6.23 12.04
C PRO A 79 -16.76 -6.90 13.04
N PRO A 80 -15.62 -6.26 13.35
CA PRO A 80 -14.67 -6.81 14.31
C PRO A 80 -15.30 -6.89 15.71
N CYS A 81 -15.06 -7.99 16.43
CA CYS A 81 -15.49 -8.10 17.82
C CYS A 81 -14.59 -7.23 18.71
N LEU A 82 -15.12 -6.14 19.25
CA LEU A 82 -14.40 -5.18 20.10
C LEU A 82 -14.49 -5.60 21.57
N VAL A 83 -13.56 -6.44 21.98
CA VAL A 83 -13.73 -7.22 23.22
C VAL A 83 -13.03 -6.52 24.36
N ASP A 84 -11.76 -6.21 24.20
CA ASP A 84 -11.01 -5.49 25.21
C ASP A 84 -11.29 -3.99 25.06
N ASP A 85 -11.24 -3.23 26.15
CA ASP A 85 -11.37 -1.78 26.08
C ASP A 85 -10.27 -1.14 25.24
N GLU A 86 -9.11 -1.78 25.16
CA GLU A 86 -8.03 -1.37 24.26
C GLU A 86 -8.43 -1.53 22.78
N ASP A 87 -9.08 -2.64 22.40
CA ASP A 87 -9.57 -2.84 21.03
C ASP A 87 -10.65 -1.80 20.69
N ARG A 88 -11.55 -1.49 21.63
CA ARG A 88 -12.55 -0.42 21.46
C ARG A 88 -11.91 0.96 21.29
N ARG A 89 -10.83 1.25 22.03
CA ARG A 89 -10.08 2.51 21.90
C ARG A 89 -9.39 2.59 20.54
N ARG A 90 -8.69 1.54 20.14
CA ARG A 90 -8.02 1.45 18.83
C ARG A 90 -9.02 1.60 17.69
N HIS A 91 -10.15 0.89 17.75
CA HIS A 91 -11.21 1.02 16.76
C HIS A 91 -11.74 2.46 16.68
N ARG A 92 -12.05 3.10 17.82
CA ARG A 92 -12.46 4.52 17.85
C ARG A 92 -11.41 5.46 17.25
N GLN A 93 -10.12 5.25 17.52
CA GLN A 93 -9.05 6.06 16.93
C GLN A 93 -8.97 5.89 15.42
N VAL A 94 -9.06 4.66 14.92
CA VAL A 94 -9.08 4.38 13.49
C VAL A 94 -10.29 5.05 12.82
N GLN A 95 -11.49 4.90 13.40
CA GLN A 95 -12.71 5.54 12.87
C GLN A 95 -12.59 7.07 12.81
N ARG A 96 -11.99 7.70 13.83
CA ARG A 96 -11.72 9.15 13.81
C ARG A 96 -10.78 9.55 12.68
N ARG A 97 -9.71 8.78 12.45
CA ARG A 97 -8.75 9.07 11.37
C ARG A 97 -9.39 8.90 9.99
N ILE A 98 -10.23 7.88 9.83
CA ILE A 98 -11.00 7.67 8.60
C ILE A 98 -11.94 8.85 8.37
N ALA A 99 -12.73 9.24 9.38
CA ALA A 99 -13.64 10.38 9.27
C ALA A 99 -12.92 11.70 8.92
N ILE A 100 -11.74 11.95 9.50
CA ILE A 100 -10.92 13.12 9.13
C ILE A 100 -10.47 13.03 7.68
N ALA A 101 -9.99 11.86 7.24
CA ALA A 101 -9.53 11.68 5.86
C ALA A 101 -10.67 11.81 4.84
N GLU A 102 -11.85 11.25 5.14
CA GLU A 102 -13.05 11.38 4.29
C GLU A 102 -13.51 12.83 4.21
N HIS A 103 -13.52 13.54 5.34
CA HIS A 103 -13.88 14.95 5.37
C HIS A 103 -12.85 15.79 4.59
N ASP A 104 -11.56 15.52 4.76
CA ASP A 104 -10.49 16.19 4.01
C ASP A 104 -10.63 15.94 2.51
N GLU A 105 -10.92 14.70 2.11
CA GLU A 105 -11.16 14.37 0.72
C GLU A 105 -12.37 15.13 0.14
N GLN A 106 -13.46 15.24 0.90
CA GLN A 106 -14.62 16.03 0.48
C GLN A 106 -14.28 17.51 0.32
N LEU A 107 -13.54 18.10 1.27
CA LEU A 107 -13.06 19.48 1.18
C LEU A 107 -12.16 19.69 -0.04
N MET A 108 -11.22 18.77 -0.28
CA MET A 108 -10.33 18.84 -1.42
C MET A 108 -11.08 18.67 -2.75
N ARG A 109 -12.12 17.82 -2.82
CA ARG A 109 -12.99 17.71 -4.00
C ARG A 109 -13.75 19.02 -4.26
N GLN A 110 -14.33 19.61 -3.23
CA GLN A 110 -15.05 20.88 -3.34
C GLN A 110 -14.10 22.01 -3.76
N TRP A 111 -12.92 22.11 -3.13
CA TRP A 111 -11.91 23.10 -3.47
C TRP A 111 -11.43 22.94 -4.92
N ARG A 112 -11.14 21.71 -5.37
CA ARG A 112 -10.76 21.43 -6.77
C ARG A 112 -11.85 21.83 -7.76
N ALA A 113 -13.12 21.61 -7.43
CA ALA A 113 -14.23 22.01 -8.28
C ALA A 113 -14.39 23.54 -8.34
N GLN A 114 -14.02 24.24 -7.27
CA GLN A 114 -14.09 25.70 -7.18
C GLN A 114 -12.92 26.40 -7.88
N PHE A 115 -11.72 25.79 -7.90
CA PHE A 115 -10.49 26.39 -8.42
C PHE A 115 -9.78 25.52 -9.48
N PRO A 116 -10.43 25.22 -10.63
CA PRO A 116 -9.85 24.34 -11.64
C PRO A 116 -8.52 24.84 -12.22
N ASN A 117 -8.38 26.15 -12.47
CA ASN A 117 -7.15 26.73 -13.00
C ASN A 117 -5.97 26.59 -12.02
N ASP A 118 -6.22 26.69 -10.71
CA ASP A 118 -5.16 26.53 -9.70
C ASP A 118 -4.73 25.06 -9.59
N VAL A 119 -5.67 24.12 -9.74
CA VAL A 119 -5.35 22.68 -9.83
C VAL A 119 -4.45 22.42 -11.03
N ASP A 120 -4.84 22.88 -12.23
CA ASP A 120 -4.04 22.69 -13.44
C ASP A 120 -2.66 23.34 -13.33
N ASN A 121 -2.58 24.53 -12.74
CA ASN A 121 -1.32 25.22 -12.49
C ASN A 121 -0.41 24.46 -11.50
N THR A 122 -0.98 23.94 -10.41
CA THR A 122 -0.22 23.13 -9.44
C THR A 122 0.24 21.81 -10.04
N ASP A 123 -0.61 21.13 -10.80
CA ASP A 123 -0.27 19.88 -11.47
C ASP A 123 0.81 20.10 -12.55
N ALA A 124 0.70 21.17 -13.34
CA ALA A 124 1.73 21.57 -14.30
C ALA A 124 3.05 21.92 -13.62
N PHE A 125 3.01 22.65 -12.49
CA PHE A 125 4.19 22.97 -11.69
C PHE A 125 4.90 21.70 -11.20
N PHE A 126 4.17 20.77 -10.57
CA PHE A 126 4.75 19.52 -10.08
C PHE A 126 5.16 18.57 -11.22
N ALA A 127 4.47 18.59 -12.36
CA ALA A 127 4.88 17.87 -13.56
C ALA A 127 6.22 18.40 -14.10
N ASN A 128 6.38 19.72 -14.19
CA ASN A 128 7.63 20.36 -14.59
C ASN A 128 8.77 20.05 -13.62
N LEU A 129 8.51 20.07 -12.31
CA LEU A 129 9.52 19.70 -11.31
C LEU A 129 9.93 18.23 -11.43
N ARG A 130 8.97 17.32 -11.64
CA ARG A 130 9.24 15.89 -11.91
C ARG A 130 10.05 15.71 -13.20
N ALA A 131 9.69 16.41 -14.28
CA ALA A 131 10.39 16.38 -15.55
C ALA A 131 11.83 16.93 -15.42
N GLN A 132 12.02 18.02 -14.71
CA GLN A 132 13.33 18.60 -14.47
C GLN A 132 14.23 17.66 -13.65
N ARG A 133 13.70 17.00 -12.61
CA ARG A 133 14.42 15.96 -11.88
C ARG A 133 14.78 14.77 -12.79
N ARG A 134 13.87 14.31 -13.64
CA ARG A 134 14.12 13.26 -14.63
C ARG A 134 15.23 13.66 -15.62
N SER A 135 15.19 14.90 -16.13
CA SER A 135 16.22 15.44 -17.03
C SER A 135 17.57 15.56 -16.34
N ASN A 136 17.61 16.06 -15.11
CA ASN A 136 18.84 16.15 -14.32
C ASN A 136 19.44 14.75 -14.06
N ARG A 137 18.61 13.76 -13.73
CA ARG A 137 19.06 12.37 -13.56
C ARG A 137 19.63 11.78 -14.85
N ARG A 138 18.96 12.00 -15.99
CA ARG A 138 19.46 11.59 -17.32
C ARG A 138 20.79 12.27 -17.66
N HIS A 139 20.91 13.56 -17.38
CA HIS A 139 22.13 14.31 -17.62
C HIS A 139 23.29 13.80 -16.75
N ARG A 140 23.08 13.65 -15.44
CA ARG A 140 24.09 13.09 -14.53
C ARG A 140 24.53 11.69 -14.97
N ARG A 141 23.59 10.83 -15.34
CA ARG A 141 23.88 9.49 -15.88
C ARG A 141 24.69 9.57 -17.17
N ALA A 142 24.34 10.44 -18.12
CA ALA A 142 25.05 10.58 -19.39
C ALA A 142 26.49 11.09 -19.21
N VAL A 143 26.69 12.06 -18.32
CA VAL A 143 28.02 12.57 -17.94
C VAL A 143 28.84 11.45 -17.29
N ALA A 144 28.22 10.72 -16.36
CA ALA A 144 28.83 9.58 -15.68
C ALA A 144 29.26 8.47 -16.67
N THR A 145 28.41 8.10 -17.63
CA THR A 145 28.76 7.12 -18.66
C THR A 145 29.85 7.61 -19.60
N PHE A 146 29.83 8.89 -19.99
CA PHE A 146 30.86 9.49 -20.85
C PHE A 146 32.22 9.56 -20.14
N GLU A 147 32.24 9.92 -18.86
CA GLU A 147 33.46 9.93 -18.05
C GLU A 147 34.03 8.52 -17.83
N LEU A 148 33.18 7.49 -17.77
CA LEU A 148 33.60 6.09 -17.66
C LEU A 148 34.25 5.56 -18.95
N GLU A 149 33.81 6.02 -20.12
CA GLU A 149 34.39 5.66 -21.42
C GLU A 149 35.76 6.32 -21.69
N ASN A 150 36.16 7.30 -20.87
CA ASN A 150 37.43 7.99 -21.01
C ASN A 150 38.59 7.11 -20.51
N PRO A 151 39.65 6.83 -21.28
CA PRO A 151 40.76 6.00 -20.82
C PRO A 151 41.56 6.59 -19.64
N ASN A 152 41.36 7.87 -19.30
CA ASN A 152 42.00 8.54 -18.17
C ASN A 152 41.06 8.77 -16.96
N THR A 153 40.00 7.98 -16.80
CA THR A 153 39.04 8.12 -15.68
C THR A 153 39.75 8.01 -14.32
N THR A 154 39.51 8.98 -13.44
CA THR A 154 40.08 9.05 -12.09
C THR A 154 39.12 8.54 -11.00
N TRP A 155 38.04 7.87 -11.40
CA TRP A 155 37.02 7.39 -10.49
C TRP A 155 37.57 6.28 -9.61
N THR A 156 37.22 6.34 -8.32
CA THR A 156 37.58 5.32 -7.33
C THR A 156 36.35 4.50 -6.97
N GLU A 157 36.52 3.36 -6.30
CA GLU A 157 35.43 2.43 -5.95
C GLU A 157 34.31 3.07 -5.09
N ASN A 158 34.62 4.13 -4.34
CA ASN A 158 33.67 4.86 -3.48
C ASN A 158 33.21 6.20 -4.07
N ASP A 159 33.41 6.45 -5.37
CA ASP A 159 32.97 7.69 -5.99
C ASP A 159 31.43 7.75 -6.09
N PRO A 160 30.77 8.80 -5.55
CA PRO A 160 29.31 8.90 -5.58
C PRO A 160 28.72 8.97 -6.99
N ARG A 161 29.54 9.20 -8.03
CA ARG A 161 29.09 9.16 -9.42
C ARG A 161 28.75 7.74 -9.91
N TRP A 162 29.18 6.68 -9.22
CA TRP A 162 28.72 5.31 -9.49
C TRP A 162 27.21 5.16 -9.29
N ASP A 163 26.62 5.88 -8.32
CA ASP A 163 25.18 5.87 -8.09
C ASP A 163 24.40 6.45 -9.28
N ASP A 164 24.98 7.40 -10.02
CA ASP A 164 24.36 8.03 -11.19
C ASP A 164 24.31 7.08 -12.42
N ILE A 165 25.12 6.02 -12.48
CA ILE A 165 25.13 5.02 -13.59
C ILE A 165 24.10 3.92 -13.37
N TRP A 166 24.05 3.40 -12.13
CA TRP A 166 23.23 2.26 -11.73
C TRP A 166 21.86 2.66 -11.17
N THR A 167 21.58 3.96 -11.10
CA THR A 167 20.24 4.45 -10.84
C THR A 167 19.33 4.06 -12.00
N GLU A 168 18.67 2.92 -11.84
CA GLU A 168 17.62 2.41 -12.71
C GLU A 168 16.64 3.54 -13.07
N THR A 169 16.60 3.92 -14.34
CA THR A 169 15.57 4.78 -14.91
C THR A 169 14.22 4.06 -15.03
N THR A 170 14.11 2.86 -14.44
CA THR A 170 12.95 1.98 -14.50
C THR A 170 11.77 2.67 -13.82
N SER A 171 10.89 3.23 -14.65
CA SER A 171 9.44 2.98 -14.65
C SER A 171 8.71 2.84 -13.30
N ASP A 172 9.01 3.69 -12.32
CA ASP A 172 7.97 4.10 -11.37
C ASP A 172 7.15 5.18 -12.10
N ASP A 173 6.03 4.80 -12.72
CA ASP A 173 4.84 5.63 -13.05
C ASP A 173 4.10 5.04 -14.28
N GLU A 174 3.45 3.88 -14.11
CA GLU A 174 2.16 3.55 -14.76
C GLU A 174 1.21 2.97 -13.70
#